data_AF-G9NP42-F1
#
_entry.id   AF-G9NP42-F1
#
_cell.length_a   1.000
_cell.length_b   1.000
_cell.length_c   1.000
_cell.angle_alpha   90.00
_cell.angle_beta   90.00
_cell.angle_gamma   90.00
#
_symmetry.space_group_name_H-M   'P 1'
#
loop_
_entity.id
_entity.type
_entity.pdbx_description
1 polymer ?
#
loop_
_entity_poly.entity_id
_entity_poly.type
_entity_poly.pdbx_seq_one_letter_code
_entity_poly.pdbx_strand_id
1 'polypeptide(L)'
;MLTNECWACKVWIATVVANDCQYEAQLDSFYSEWIRGCQKCLPSELCKYDNMGYPAPPLLTDESSSDEGFAIQVIAPPTTLSWLPIKLAHGERELLDHFIYTAPSTLAIFEPNKSDFLGLLVRLALSDNSPASMAVLHSALALSSFHRNGLKADVYRLKARALRILITSCIPSIEDPLIVQHIAASMILCHLEVSLKMLGMPNSVSVWFCHLSEAKHLIDNASVSSQCFRREFSGILGWVDYHMVMARFSIRHWYMHKESAKRMKDSVNDVSHCSHEILRYLHIMLETIRKPTDVSYHDEEYERSLRCLENTITNIVPLATSDTMSDPSRAWVATIELFKLAALIYLQRASRNFSGKSPQIDGMVDRAHILLDDLGSFNPTFPLLIIGCEARTDEQRMRILKQVERAMKTSSLRSLRELQSILQHIWVQDDLAVDYELDYLNRLDAVITSYQIMPSFV
;
A
#
# COMPACT_ATOMS: atom_id res chain seq x y z
N MET A 1 -17.21 -2.60 -30.69
CA MET A 1 -15.77 -2.81 -30.50
C MET A 1 -15.36 -2.27 -29.12
N LEU A 2 -16.05 -2.74 -28.07
CA LEU A 2 -16.02 -2.23 -26.67
C LEU A 2 -16.33 -3.38 -25.67
N THR A 3 -15.85 -4.60 -25.96
CA THR A 3 -16.30 -5.83 -25.25
C THR A 3 -15.16 -6.68 -24.67
N ASN A 4 -13.90 -6.24 -24.77
CA ASN A 4 -12.74 -7.02 -24.34
C ASN A 4 -12.16 -6.62 -22.96
N GLU A 5 -12.56 -5.48 -22.38
CA GLU A 5 -11.86 -4.90 -21.22
C GLU A 5 -12.30 -5.47 -19.86
N CYS A 6 -13.52 -6.01 -19.77
CA CYS A 6 -14.02 -6.67 -18.54
C CYS A 6 -13.58 -8.15 -18.43
N TRP A 7 -13.05 -8.74 -19.50
CA TRP A 7 -12.74 -10.18 -19.56
C TRP A 7 -11.45 -10.53 -18.81
N ALA A 8 -10.42 -9.69 -18.89
CA ALA A 8 -9.14 -9.92 -18.20
C ALA A 8 -9.31 -9.92 -16.67
N CYS A 9 -10.12 -9.00 -16.13
CA CYS A 9 -10.42 -8.91 -14.72
C CYS A 9 -11.30 -10.09 -14.23
N LYS A 10 -12.30 -10.51 -15.02
CA LYS A 10 -13.14 -11.69 -14.71
C LYS A 10 -12.38 -13.00 -14.75
N VAL A 11 -11.52 -13.20 -15.75
CA VAL A 11 -10.66 -14.40 -15.85
C VAL A 11 -9.63 -14.42 -14.73
N TRP A 12 -9.02 -13.28 -14.41
CA TRP A 12 -7.99 -13.21 -13.38
C TRP A 12 -8.56 -13.42 -11.97
N ILE A 13 -9.65 -12.75 -11.58
CA ILE A 13 -10.25 -12.98 -10.26
C ILE A 13 -10.86 -14.39 -10.16
N ALA A 14 -11.45 -14.93 -11.24
CA ALA A 14 -11.87 -16.33 -11.26
C ALA A 14 -10.70 -17.31 -11.08
N THR A 15 -9.53 -17.00 -11.62
CA THR A 15 -8.29 -17.79 -11.48
C THR A 15 -7.73 -17.68 -10.05
N VAL A 16 -7.75 -16.49 -9.44
CA VAL A 16 -7.36 -16.28 -8.04
C VAL A 16 -8.31 -17.01 -7.07
N VAL A 17 -9.62 -16.96 -7.33
CA VAL A 17 -10.63 -17.67 -6.52
C VAL A 17 -10.54 -19.19 -6.69
N ALA A 18 -10.23 -19.69 -7.90
CA ALA A 18 -10.04 -21.11 -8.16
C ALA A 18 -8.76 -21.66 -7.51
N ASN A 19 -7.66 -20.88 -7.55
CA ASN A 19 -6.38 -21.28 -6.97
C ASN A 19 -6.33 -21.15 -5.43
N ASP A 20 -7.07 -20.21 -4.83
CA ASP A 20 -7.22 -20.14 -3.35
C ASP A 20 -8.04 -21.34 -2.79
N CYS A 21 -8.72 -22.12 -3.65
CA CYS A 21 -9.51 -23.30 -3.24
C CYS A 21 -8.80 -24.66 -3.48
N GLN A 22 -7.63 -24.70 -4.13
CA GLN A 22 -6.89 -25.94 -4.37
C GLN A 22 -5.44 -25.82 -3.88
N TYR A 23 -5.14 -26.56 -2.81
CA TYR A 23 -3.78 -26.80 -2.35
C TYR A 23 -3.07 -27.81 -3.27
N GLU A 24 -1.78 -27.53 -3.51
CA GLU A 24 -0.73 -28.41 -4.08
C GLU A 24 -0.91 -28.95 -5.51
N ALA A 25 -0.22 -28.32 -6.47
CA ALA A 25 0.95 -28.89 -7.15
C ALA A 25 1.25 -28.13 -8.47
N GLN A 26 2.54 -27.93 -8.74
CA GLN A 26 3.14 -27.50 -10.02
C GLN A 26 3.09 -25.99 -10.34
N LEU A 27 4.11 -25.26 -9.88
CA LEU A 27 4.29 -23.82 -10.07
C LEU A 27 5.30 -23.42 -11.18
N ASP A 28 5.83 -24.36 -11.97
CA ASP A 28 6.90 -24.05 -12.95
C ASP A 28 6.46 -23.93 -14.42
N SER A 29 5.25 -24.35 -14.82
CA SER A 29 4.82 -24.24 -16.23
C SER A 29 4.07 -22.95 -16.58
N PHE A 30 3.42 -22.31 -15.59
CA PHE A 30 2.50 -21.18 -15.82
C PHE A 30 3.21 -19.88 -16.27
N TYR A 31 4.49 -19.72 -15.92
CA TYR A 31 5.30 -18.57 -16.36
C TYR A 31 5.57 -18.56 -17.88
N SER A 32 5.44 -19.71 -18.54
CA SER A 32 5.75 -19.87 -19.97
C SER A 32 4.51 -19.91 -20.88
N GLU A 33 3.34 -20.29 -20.35
CA GLU A 33 2.08 -20.33 -21.11
C GLU A 33 1.24 -19.05 -21.00
N TRP A 34 1.41 -18.24 -19.95
CA TRP A 34 0.77 -16.91 -19.87
C TRP A 34 1.26 -15.95 -20.97
N ILE A 35 2.48 -16.14 -21.47
CA ILE A 35 3.04 -15.40 -22.62
C ILE A 35 2.43 -15.86 -23.96
N ARG A 36 1.82 -17.05 -24.04
CA ARG A 36 1.31 -17.63 -25.32
C ARG A 36 -0.22 -17.64 -25.43
N GLY A 37 -0.95 -17.53 -24.32
CA GLY A 37 -2.41 -17.62 -24.26
C GLY A 37 -3.21 -16.40 -24.74
N CYS A 38 -2.59 -15.35 -25.29
CA CYS A 38 -3.31 -14.22 -25.90
C CYS A 38 -3.82 -14.49 -27.33
N GLN A 39 -3.75 -15.73 -27.83
CA GLN A 39 -4.36 -16.12 -29.10
C GLN A 39 -5.01 -17.50 -29.02
N LYS A 40 -6.35 -17.52 -29.14
CA LYS A 40 -7.26 -18.62 -29.55
C LYS A 40 -8.24 -19.14 -28.49
N CYS A 41 -9.52 -18.83 -28.77
CA CYS A 41 -10.78 -19.54 -28.53
C CYS A 41 -10.89 -20.54 -27.36
N LEU A 42 -11.83 -20.29 -26.44
CA LEU A 42 -12.53 -21.35 -25.70
C LEU A 42 -13.50 -22.11 -26.63
N PRO A 43 -13.65 -23.43 -26.43
CA PRO A 43 -14.94 -24.09 -26.56
C PRO A 43 -15.68 -24.12 -25.22
N SER A 44 -16.99 -24.01 -25.34
CA SER A 44 -18.03 -24.09 -24.32
C SER A 44 -18.04 -25.44 -23.57
N GLU A 45 -18.01 -25.38 -22.25
CA GLU A 45 -18.86 -26.15 -21.32
C GLU A 45 -18.28 -25.99 -19.91
N LEU A 46 -19.08 -25.45 -18.97
CA LEU A 46 -19.03 -25.73 -17.54
C LEU A 46 -20.18 -24.97 -16.87
N CYS A 47 -21.39 -25.46 -17.12
CA CYS A 47 -22.55 -25.21 -16.31
C CYS A 47 -23.00 -26.58 -15.81
N LYS A 48 -22.90 -26.79 -14.49
CA LYS A 48 -23.45 -27.88 -13.63
C LYS A 48 -22.36 -28.35 -12.66
N TYR A 49 -22.59 -28.13 -11.37
CA TYR A 49 -22.73 -29.17 -10.34
C TYR A 49 -22.94 -28.48 -8.99
N ASP A 50 -24.21 -28.36 -8.61
CA ASP A 50 -24.65 -28.22 -7.22
C ASP A 50 -24.56 -29.59 -6.52
N ASN A 51 -24.43 -29.53 -5.19
CA ASN A 51 -24.48 -30.62 -4.21
C ASN A 51 -23.30 -31.60 -4.13
N MET A 52 -22.43 -31.39 -3.14
CA MET A 52 -21.99 -32.48 -2.25
C MET A 52 -21.70 -31.94 -0.85
N GLY A 53 -22.50 -32.37 0.13
CA GLY A 53 -22.17 -32.24 1.55
C GLY A 53 -21.08 -33.25 1.93
N TYR A 54 -20.19 -32.83 2.82
CA TYR A 54 -19.24 -33.73 3.48
C TYR A 54 -19.21 -33.50 4.99
N PRO A 55 -18.91 -34.55 5.78
CA PRO A 55 -19.25 -34.64 7.19
C PRO A 55 -18.16 -34.04 8.11
N ALA A 56 -18.55 -33.74 9.35
CA ALA A 56 -17.66 -33.22 10.38
C ALA A 56 -16.59 -34.24 10.83
N PRO A 57 -15.34 -33.83 11.12
CA PRO A 57 -14.34 -34.71 11.73
C PRO A 57 -14.56 -34.87 13.25
N PRO A 58 -14.05 -35.96 13.86
CA PRO A 58 -14.34 -36.32 15.24
C PRO A 58 -13.52 -35.51 16.26
N LEU A 59 -14.16 -35.25 17.40
CA LEU A 59 -13.57 -34.70 18.63
C LEU A 59 -12.52 -35.67 19.20
N LEU A 60 -11.33 -35.16 19.49
CA LEU A 60 -10.38 -35.79 20.40
C LEU A 60 -10.09 -34.83 21.57
N THR A 61 -10.26 -35.38 22.76
CA THR A 61 -10.12 -34.79 24.09
C THR A 61 -8.67 -34.80 24.58
N ASP A 62 -8.30 -33.71 25.27
CA ASP A 62 -7.31 -33.52 26.35
C ASP A 62 -5.97 -34.28 26.37
N GLU A 63 -4.85 -33.54 26.49
CA GLU A 63 -4.15 -33.35 27.79
C GLU A 63 -2.96 -32.33 27.74
N SER A 64 -3.02 -31.39 28.69
CA SER A 64 -1.97 -30.75 29.53
C SER A 64 -0.71 -30.03 28.99
N SER A 65 -0.70 -28.71 29.27
CA SER A 65 0.32 -27.89 29.97
C SER A 65 1.62 -27.44 29.30
N SER A 66 1.77 -26.12 29.12
CA SER A 66 2.65 -25.27 29.94
C SER A 66 2.37 -23.78 29.68
N ASP A 67 1.86 -23.10 30.71
CA ASP A 67 1.55 -21.66 30.73
C ASP A 67 2.84 -20.83 30.83
N GLU A 68 3.12 -20.02 29.82
CA GLU A 68 3.86 -18.76 29.98
C GLU A 68 2.92 -17.60 29.63
N GLY A 69 2.46 -16.91 30.68
CA GLY A 69 1.43 -15.89 30.61
C GLY A 69 1.87 -14.62 29.89
N PHE A 70 1.30 -14.37 28.71
CA PHE A 70 1.22 -13.02 28.16
C PHE A 70 0.09 -12.27 28.85
N ALA A 71 0.44 -11.26 29.65
CA ALA A 71 -0.50 -10.36 30.29
C ALA A 71 -1.34 -9.61 29.23
N ILE A 72 -2.61 -10.01 29.09
CA ILE A 72 -3.61 -9.28 28.30
C ILE A 72 -3.97 -8.02 29.08
N GLN A 73 -3.47 -6.86 28.64
CA GLN A 73 -3.96 -5.59 29.14
C GLN A 73 -5.43 -5.42 28.68
N VAL A 74 -6.31 -5.21 29.66
CA VAL A 74 -7.73 -4.91 29.45
C VAL A 74 -7.85 -3.58 28.72
N ILE A 75 -8.21 -3.65 27.44
CA ILE A 75 -8.43 -2.48 26.57
C ILE A 75 -9.84 -1.93 26.87
N ALA A 76 -9.94 -0.62 27.11
CA ALA A 76 -11.20 0.09 27.35
C ALA A 76 -12.21 -0.13 26.19
N PRO A 77 -13.52 -0.14 26.45
CA PRO A 77 -14.52 -0.51 25.44
C PRO A 77 -14.55 0.51 24.30
N PRO A 78 -14.61 0.06 23.02
CA PRO A 78 -14.71 0.96 21.88
C PRO A 78 -16.06 1.68 21.89
N THR A 79 -16.08 2.89 21.33
CA THR A 79 -17.29 3.69 21.10
C THR A 79 -18.25 2.91 20.20
N THR A 80 -19.29 2.30 20.79
CA THR A 80 -20.22 1.42 20.06
C THR A 80 -21.17 2.22 19.17
N LEU A 81 -21.33 1.83 17.90
CA LEU A 81 -22.40 2.36 17.04
C LEU A 81 -23.77 1.85 17.54
N SER A 82 -24.56 2.76 18.11
CA SER A 82 -25.88 2.43 18.71
C SER A 82 -26.94 2.06 17.67
N TRP A 83 -26.75 2.43 16.39
CA TRP A 83 -27.66 2.12 15.29
C TRP A 83 -26.89 1.83 13.99
N LEU A 84 -27.32 0.81 13.24
CA LEU A 84 -26.76 0.42 11.94
C LEU A 84 -27.89 0.25 10.91
N PRO A 85 -27.72 0.71 9.66
CA PRO A 85 -28.71 0.55 8.59
C PRO A 85 -28.82 -0.89 8.07
N ILE A 86 -27.83 -1.75 8.36
CA ILE A 86 -27.76 -3.15 7.94
C ILE A 86 -27.79 -4.07 9.17
N LYS A 87 -28.50 -5.21 9.08
CA LYS A 87 -28.51 -6.25 10.12
C LYS A 87 -27.23 -7.08 10.05
N LEU A 88 -26.32 -6.87 11.00
CA LEU A 88 -25.11 -7.66 11.16
C LEU A 88 -25.26 -8.71 12.25
N ALA A 89 -24.64 -9.87 12.07
CA ALA A 89 -24.48 -10.83 13.16
C ALA A 89 -23.61 -10.22 14.28
N HIS A 90 -23.75 -10.72 15.51
CA HIS A 90 -23.01 -10.18 16.66
C HIS A 90 -21.49 -10.15 16.43
N GLY A 91 -20.92 -11.24 15.89
CA GLY A 91 -19.48 -11.29 15.57
C GLY A 91 -19.06 -10.33 14.46
N GLU A 92 -19.91 -10.08 13.46
CA GLU A 92 -19.63 -9.10 12.40
C GLU A 92 -19.67 -7.66 12.94
N ARG A 93 -20.56 -7.38 13.89
CA ARG A 93 -20.62 -6.07 14.57
C ARG A 93 -19.33 -5.80 15.37
N GLU A 94 -18.85 -6.77 16.15
CA GLU A 94 -17.59 -6.62 16.88
C GLU A 94 -16.39 -6.38 15.94
N LEU A 95 -16.37 -7.08 14.80
CA LEU A 95 -15.33 -6.89 13.79
C LEU A 95 -15.42 -5.51 13.13
N LEU A 96 -16.63 -4.99 12.91
CA LEU A 96 -16.83 -3.63 12.40
C LEU A 96 -16.41 -2.57 13.42
N ASP A 97 -16.73 -2.74 14.70
CA ASP A 97 -16.26 -1.83 15.76
C ASP A 97 -14.72 -1.84 15.84
N HIS A 98 -14.09 -3.02 15.68
CA HIS A 98 -12.64 -3.14 15.59
C HIS A 98 -12.06 -2.48 14.33
N PHE A 99 -12.74 -2.59 13.18
CA PHE A 99 -12.37 -1.89 11.95
C PHE A 99 -12.32 -0.38 12.17
N ILE A 100 -13.40 0.18 12.73
CA ILE A 100 -13.54 1.61 13.02
C ILE A 100 -12.42 2.10 13.94
N TYR A 101 -12.03 1.30 14.93
CA TYR A 101 -10.94 1.62 15.84
C TYR A 101 -9.55 1.58 15.15
N THR A 102 -9.28 0.56 14.31
CA THR A 102 -7.93 0.32 13.77
C THR A 102 -7.65 1.03 12.45
N ALA A 103 -8.65 1.17 11.58
CA ALA A 103 -8.51 1.67 10.21
C ALA A 103 -7.83 3.06 10.07
N PRO A 104 -8.06 4.06 10.95
CA PRO A 104 -7.36 5.35 10.87
C PRO A 104 -5.83 5.21 10.96
N SER A 105 -5.36 4.22 11.69
CA SER A 105 -3.93 4.00 11.89
C SER A 105 -3.30 3.11 10.82
N THR A 106 -4.08 2.21 10.21
CA THR A 106 -3.58 1.20 9.27
C THR A 106 -3.85 1.55 7.80
N LEU A 107 -4.96 2.23 7.50
CA LEU A 107 -5.37 2.54 6.12
C LEU A 107 -5.11 4.01 5.76
N ALA A 108 -5.37 4.94 6.68
CA ALA A 108 -5.27 6.38 6.48
C ALA A 108 -3.83 6.90 6.76
N ILE A 109 -2.83 6.32 6.11
CA ILE A 109 -1.41 6.63 6.32
C ILE A 109 -1.08 8.06 5.83
N PHE A 110 -1.61 8.44 4.67
CA PHE A 110 -1.41 9.73 4.04
C PHE A 110 -2.73 10.49 3.90
N GLU A 111 -3.38 10.80 5.02
CA GLU A 111 -4.67 11.51 5.04
C GLU A 111 -4.65 12.67 6.06
N PRO A 112 -5.01 13.91 5.66
CA PRO A 112 -5.07 15.04 6.58
C PRO A 112 -6.19 14.89 7.63
N ASN A 113 -7.33 14.33 7.22
CA ASN A 113 -8.46 14.05 8.11
C ASN A 113 -8.81 12.55 8.07
N LYS A 114 -8.16 11.80 8.97
CA LYS A 114 -8.35 10.35 9.11
C LYS A 114 -9.78 9.97 9.52
N SER A 115 -10.48 10.84 10.26
CA SER A 115 -11.85 10.61 10.71
C SER A 115 -12.85 10.71 9.56
N ASP A 116 -12.70 11.71 8.69
CA ASP A 116 -13.57 11.87 7.52
C ASP A 116 -13.34 10.74 6.51
N PHE A 117 -12.07 10.36 6.29
CA PHE A 117 -11.72 9.22 5.45
C PHE A 117 -12.34 7.92 5.98
N LEU A 118 -12.22 7.65 7.28
CA LEU A 118 -12.87 6.49 7.89
C LEU A 118 -14.40 6.58 7.77
N GLY A 119 -14.98 7.74 8.06
CA GLY A 119 -16.41 7.99 7.94
C GLY A 119 -16.91 7.67 6.53
N LEU A 120 -16.15 8.06 5.50
CA LEU A 120 -16.45 7.71 4.11
C LEU A 120 -16.42 6.19 3.88
N LEU A 121 -15.37 5.49 4.32
CA LEU A 121 -15.29 4.02 4.18
C LEU A 121 -16.46 3.30 4.88
N VAL A 122 -16.82 3.72 6.09
CA VAL A 122 -17.95 3.15 6.83
C VAL A 122 -19.27 3.44 6.11
N ARG A 123 -19.47 4.65 5.58
CA ARG A 123 -20.65 4.97 4.76
C ARG A 123 -20.71 4.13 3.49
N LEU A 124 -19.60 3.90 2.81
CA LEU A 124 -19.54 3.06 1.61
C LEU A 124 -19.84 1.59 1.91
N ALA A 125 -19.46 1.10 3.10
CA ALA A 125 -19.74 -0.27 3.54
C ALA A 125 -21.20 -0.47 3.99
N LEU A 126 -21.84 0.59 4.49
CA LEU A 126 -23.16 0.54 5.13
C LEU A 126 -24.25 1.28 4.35
N SER A 127 -23.97 1.79 3.15
CA SER A 127 -24.90 2.62 2.38
C SER A 127 -26.18 1.88 2.01
N ASP A 128 -26.08 0.60 1.62
CA ASP A 128 -27.21 -0.25 1.25
C ASP A 128 -26.83 -1.74 1.28
N ASN A 129 -27.76 -2.61 0.89
CA ASN A 129 -27.52 -4.05 0.72
C ASN A 129 -27.08 -4.41 -0.71
N SER A 130 -26.57 -3.45 -1.49
CA SER A 130 -26.06 -3.74 -2.84
C SER A 130 -24.82 -4.63 -2.76
N PRO A 131 -24.51 -5.39 -3.82
CA PRO A 131 -23.26 -6.12 -3.93
C PRO A 131 -22.03 -5.24 -3.64
N ALA A 132 -21.97 -4.02 -4.17
CA ALA A 132 -20.81 -3.15 -3.99
C ALA A 132 -20.60 -2.73 -2.51
N SER A 133 -21.65 -2.34 -1.79
CA SER A 133 -21.57 -2.09 -0.33
C SER A 133 -21.11 -3.33 0.45
N MET A 134 -21.67 -4.49 0.12
CA MET A 134 -21.34 -5.77 0.78
C MET A 134 -19.90 -6.21 0.52
N ALA A 135 -19.33 -5.88 -0.65
CA ALA A 135 -17.93 -6.11 -0.93
C ALA A 135 -17.02 -5.30 0.01
N VAL A 136 -17.28 -4.00 0.17
CA VAL A 136 -16.52 -3.13 1.09
C VAL A 136 -16.62 -3.66 2.52
N LEU A 137 -17.84 -3.99 2.97
CA LEU A 137 -18.09 -4.54 4.29
C LEU A 137 -17.30 -5.84 4.52
N HIS A 138 -17.39 -6.82 3.63
CA HIS A 138 -16.69 -8.09 3.80
C HIS A 138 -15.17 -7.93 3.75
N SER A 139 -14.63 -7.02 2.93
CA SER A 139 -13.20 -6.68 2.95
C SER A 139 -12.78 -6.08 4.29
N ALA A 140 -13.57 -5.15 4.85
CA ALA A 140 -13.30 -4.51 6.15
C ALA A 140 -13.35 -5.52 7.31
N LEU A 141 -14.33 -6.43 7.28
CA LEU A 141 -14.46 -7.51 8.26
C LEU A 141 -13.31 -8.52 8.14
N ALA A 142 -12.86 -8.85 6.92
CA ALA A 142 -11.71 -9.73 6.71
C ALA A 142 -10.43 -9.13 7.30
N LEU A 143 -10.16 -7.85 7.00
CA LEU A 143 -9.01 -7.13 7.55
C LEU A 143 -9.06 -7.05 9.09
N SER A 144 -10.23 -6.77 9.65
CA SER A 144 -10.41 -6.68 11.10
C SER A 144 -10.28 -8.02 11.81
N SER A 145 -10.81 -9.08 11.19
CA SER A 145 -10.64 -10.45 11.66
C SER A 145 -9.17 -10.83 11.68
N PHE A 146 -8.42 -10.41 10.66
CA PHE A 146 -6.98 -10.61 10.61
C PHE A 146 -6.23 -9.84 11.71
N HIS A 147 -6.53 -8.54 11.89
CA HIS A 147 -5.89 -7.73 12.93
C HIS A 147 -6.15 -8.26 14.34
N ARG A 148 -7.39 -8.69 14.63
CA ARG A 148 -7.79 -9.15 15.96
C ARG A 148 -7.37 -10.59 16.24
N ASN A 149 -7.48 -11.47 15.24
CA ASN A 149 -7.42 -12.92 15.47
C ASN A 149 -6.26 -13.61 14.74
N GLY A 150 -5.49 -12.88 13.91
CA GLY A 150 -4.42 -13.44 13.09
C GLY A 150 -4.94 -14.31 11.93
N LEU A 151 -4.13 -15.29 11.52
CA LEU A 151 -4.41 -16.16 10.37
C LEU A 151 -5.45 -17.24 10.72
N LYS A 152 -6.74 -16.93 10.52
CA LYS A 152 -7.86 -17.88 10.75
C LYS A 152 -8.70 -18.09 9.50
N ALA A 153 -9.40 -19.22 9.45
CA ALA A 153 -10.30 -19.58 8.34
C ALA A 153 -11.34 -18.48 8.02
N ASP A 154 -11.79 -17.73 9.02
CA ASP A 154 -12.73 -16.63 8.85
C ASP A 154 -12.20 -15.50 7.96
N VAL A 155 -10.89 -15.19 8.03
CA VAL A 155 -10.26 -14.17 7.19
C VAL A 155 -10.39 -14.55 5.72
N TYR A 156 -10.02 -15.78 5.38
CA TYR A 156 -10.12 -16.31 4.02
C TYR A 156 -11.57 -16.40 3.53
N ARG A 157 -12.49 -16.83 4.41
CA ARG A 157 -13.92 -16.90 4.09
C ARG A 157 -14.50 -15.52 3.76
N LEU A 158 -14.18 -14.50 4.56
CA LEU A 158 -14.64 -13.12 4.34
C LEU A 158 -14.01 -12.52 3.09
N LYS A 159 -12.69 -12.70 2.90
CA LYS A 159 -11.98 -12.33 1.66
C LYS A 159 -12.64 -12.95 0.42
N ALA A 160 -12.89 -14.26 0.44
CA ALA A 160 -13.51 -14.97 -0.68
C ALA A 160 -14.94 -14.47 -0.97
N ARG A 161 -15.71 -14.09 0.06
CA ARG A 161 -17.02 -13.45 -0.14
C ARG A 161 -16.87 -12.10 -0.83
N ALA A 162 -15.99 -11.23 -0.35
CA ALA A 162 -15.74 -9.93 -0.96
C ALA A 162 -15.34 -10.06 -2.44
N LEU A 163 -14.41 -10.96 -2.76
CA LEU A 163 -13.97 -11.22 -4.14
C LEU A 163 -15.11 -11.72 -5.04
N ARG A 164 -15.88 -12.72 -4.59
CA ARG A 164 -17.02 -13.23 -5.36
C ARG A 164 -18.02 -12.12 -5.66
N ILE A 165 -18.31 -11.29 -4.65
CA ILE A 165 -19.25 -10.18 -4.80
C ILE A 165 -18.72 -9.17 -5.82
N LEU A 166 -17.46 -8.74 -5.72
CA LEU A 166 -16.81 -7.84 -6.69
C LEU A 166 -16.88 -8.37 -8.13
N ILE A 167 -16.61 -9.68 -8.32
CA ILE A 167 -16.72 -10.31 -9.65
C ILE A 167 -18.15 -10.22 -10.18
N THR A 168 -19.13 -10.53 -9.33
CA THR A 168 -20.54 -10.57 -9.73
C THR A 168 -21.12 -9.17 -9.97
N SER A 169 -20.61 -8.14 -9.30
CA SER A 169 -21.05 -6.75 -9.45
C SER A 169 -20.38 -6.01 -10.61
N CYS A 170 -19.34 -6.59 -11.24
CA CYS A 170 -18.74 -6.06 -12.47
C CYS A 170 -19.68 -6.21 -13.68
N ILE A 171 -20.53 -5.20 -13.89
CA ILE A 171 -21.44 -5.05 -15.03
C ILE A 171 -20.87 -3.95 -15.97
N PRO A 172 -21.04 -4.02 -17.31
CA PRO A 172 -20.40 -3.10 -18.26
C PRO A 172 -20.76 -1.61 -18.12
N SER A 173 -21.74 -1.24 -17.30
CA SER A 173 -22.12 0.16 -17.03
C SER A 173 -22.20 0.38 -15.53
N ILE A 174 -21.06 0.59 -14.89
CA ILE A 174 -21.01 0.89 -13.45
C ILE A 174 -21.31 2.39 -13.30
N GLU A 175 -22.34 2.73 -12.52
CA GLU A 175 -22.61 4.11 -12.10
C GLU A 175 -21.53 4.60 -11.12
N ASP A 176 -21.20 5.89 -11.15
CA ASP A 176 -20.13 6.51 -10.33
C ASP A 176 -20.08 6.03 -8.85
N PRO A 177 -21.19 5.94 -8.09
CA PRO A 177 -21.16 5.51 -6.69
C PRO A 177 -20.68 4.06 -6.48
N LEU A 178 -21.02 3.17 -7.43
CA LEU A 178 -20.63 1.75 -7.38
C LEU A 178 -19.13 1.58 -7.65
N ILE A 179 -18.54 2.45 -8.49
CA ILE A 179 -17.09 2.43 -8.78
C ILE A 179 -16.29 2.74 -7.52
N VAL A 180 -16.70 3.75 -6.74
CA VAL A 180 -15.99 4.13 -5.50
C VAL A 180 -15.97 2.99 -4.49
N GLN A 181 -17.08 2.27 -4.35
CA GLN A 181 -17.16 1.10 -3.48
C GLN A 181 -16.24 -0.02 -3.95
N HIS A 182 -16.15 -0.26 -5.26
CA HIS A 182 -15.20 -1.22 -5.82
C HIS A 182 -13.74 -0.81 -5.56
N ILE A 183 -13.41 0.47 -5.70
CA ILE A 183 -12.09 1.03 -5.39
C ILE A 183 -11.77 0.81 -3.90
N ALA A 184 -12.69 1.19 -3.00
CA ALA A 184 -12.52 1.04 -1.56
C ALA A 184 -12.33 -0.43 -1.16
N ALA A 185 -13.17 -1.34 -1.67
CA ALA A 185 -13.05 -2.77 -1.41
C ALA A 185 -11.71 -3.33 -1.90
N SER A 186 -11.26 -2.93 -3.09
CA SER A 186 -9.97 -3.33 -3.67
C SER A 186 -8.81 -2.84 -2.81
N MET A 187 -8.84 -1.60 -2.36
CA MET A 187 -7.79 -1.05 -1.50
C MET A 187 -7.74 -1.71 -0.12
N ILE A 188 -8.90 -2.01 0.51
CA ILE A 188 -8.91 -2.76 1.78
C ILE A 188 -8.33 -4.18 1.58
N LEU A 189 -8.65 -4.85 0.45
CA LEU A 189 -8.08 -6.15 0.11
C LEU A 189 -6.57 -6.06 -0.15
N CYS A 190 -6.10 -4.99 -0.79
CA CYS A 190 -4.67 -4.72 -0.96
C CYS A 190 -3.94 -4.71 0.40
N HIS A 191 -4.46 -3.96 1.37
CA HIS A 191 -3.93 -3.93 2.74
C HIS A 191 -3.97 -5.28 3.45
N LEU A 192 -5.05 -6.04 3.27
CA LEU A 192 -5.17 -7.39 3.80
C LEU A 192 -4.08 -8.30 3.22
N GLU A 193 -3.84 -8.26 1.90
CA GLU A 193 -2.84 -9.07 1.22
C GLU A 193 -1.41 -8.72 1.65
N VAL A 194 -1.09 -7.43 1.74
CA VAL A 194 0.17 -6.95 2.34
C VAL A 194 0.34 -7.57 3.73
N SER A 195 -0.72 -7.54 4.54
CA SER A 195 -0.68 -8.01 5.92
C SER A 195 -0.55 -9.53 6.04
N LEU A 196 -1.24 -10.29 5.18
CA LEU A 196 -1.22 -11.76 5.10
C LEU A 196 0.12 -12.30 4.63
N LYS A 197 0.68 -11.72 3.56
CA LYS A 197 1.92 -12.21 2.95
C LYS A 197 3.12 -12.11 3.88
N MET A 198 3.15 -11.04 4.68
CA MET A 198 4.20 -10.78 5.66
C MET A 198 4.19 -11.75 6.87
N LEU A 199 3.22 -12.68 6.97
CA LEU A 199 3.22 -13.79 7.96
C LEU A 199 3.90 -15.08 7.48
N GLY A 200 4.56 -15.06 6.32
CA GLY A 200 5.43 -16.16 5.93
C GLY A 200 4.73 -17.30 5.20
N MET A 201 3.73 -17.00 4.34
CA MET A 201 3.29 -17.95 3.31
C MET A 201 4.35 -17.93 2.19
N PRO A 202 5.26 -18.92 2.10
CA PRO A 202 6.47 -18.77 1.29
C PRO A 202 6.18 -18.76 -0.21
N ASN A 203 5.03 -19.28 -0.66
CA ASN A 203 4.79 -19.62 -2.06
C ASN A 203 3.53 -18.97 -2.70
N SER A 204 2.85 -18.05 -2.03
CA SER A 204 1.75 -17.30 -2.68
C SER A 204 2.28 -16.13 -3.51
N VAL A 205 1.90 -16.03 -4.79
CA VAL A 205 2.14 -14.81 -5.57
C VAL A 205 1.44 -13.66 -4.86
N SER A 206 2.20 -12.61 -4.55
CA SER A 206 1.66 -11.47 -3.83
C SER A 206 0.69 -10.68 -4.74
N VAL A 207 -0.62 -10.77 -4.48
CA VAL A 207 -1.66 -10.15 -5.31
C VAL A 207 -2.08 -8.74 -4.85
N TRP A 208 -1.44 -8.19 -3.81
CA TRP A 208 -1.75 -6.83 -3.34
C TRP A 208 -1.60 -5.79 -4.45
N PHE A 209 -0.56 -5.93 -5.28
CA PHE A 209 -0.31 -5.00 -6.38
C PHE A 209 -1.41 -5.08 -7.45
N CYS A 210 -2.03 -6.25 -7.63
CA CYS A 210 -3.14 -6.43 -8.54
C CYS A 210 -4.39 -5.70 -8.04
N HIS A 211 -4.69 -5.78 -6.74
CA HIS A 211 -5.78 -5.00 -6.14
C HIS A 211 -5.56 -3.49 -6.27
N LEU A 212 -4.33 -3.04 -6.06
CA LEU A 212 -3.95 -1.64 -6.24
C LEU A 212 -4.06 -1.21 -7.72
N SER A 213 -3.61 -2.04 -8.64
CA SER A 213 -3.69 -1.79 -10.09
C SER A 213 -5.15 -1.73 -10.56
N GLU A 214 -6.02 -2.61 -10.05
CA GLU A 214 -7.45 -2.58 -10.36
C GLU A 214 -8.11 -1.29 -9.85
N ALA A 215 -7.78 -0.85 -8.63
CA ALA A 215 -8.27 0.42 -8.10
C ALA A 215 -7.86 1.60 -9.00
N LYS A 216 -6.60 1.65 -9.46
CA LYS A 216 -6.14 2.68 -10.40
C LYS A 216 -6.87 2.60 -11.75
N HIS A 217 -7.04 1.40 -12.30
CA HIS A 217 -7.76 1.19 -13.56
C HIS A 217 -9.23 1.66 -13.47
N LEU A 218 -9.91 1.39 -12.35
CA LEU A 218 -11.27 1.88 -12.10
C LEU A 218 -11.33 3.41 -12.03
N ILE A 219 -10.34 4.04 -11.38
CA ILE A 219 -10.21 5.49 -11.35
C ILE A 219 -10.03 6.04 -12.76
N ASP A 220 -9.14 5.45 -13.57
CA ASP A 220 -8.85 5.95 -14.91
C ASP A 220 -10.10 5.93 -15.80
N ASN A 221 -10.86 4.83 -15.74
CA ASN A 221 -12.10 4.69 -16.47
C ASN A 221 -13.22 5.63 -15.98
N ALA A 222 -13.28 5.95 -14.69
CA ALA A 222 -14.26 6.89 -14.11
C ALA A 222 -13.86 8.36 -14.22
N SER A 223 -12.55 8.65 -14.24
CA SER A 223 -12.00 10.01 -14.25
C SER A 223 -12.18 10.72 -15.60
N VAL A 224 -12.47 9.94 -16.64
CA VAL A 224 -12.90 10.41 -17.96
C VAL A 224 -14.29 11.06 -17.89
N SER A 225 -15.11 10.77 -16.86
CA SER A 225 -16.55 11.07 -16.87
C SER A 225 -17.04 12.24 -16.00
N SER A 226 -16.42 12.66 -14.88
CA SER A 226 -16.89 13.88 -14.18
C SER A 226 -15.90 14.58 -13.21
N GLN A 227 -15.90 15.92 -13.18
CA GLN A 227 -15.13 16.73 -12.20
C GLN A 227 -15.75 16.70 -10.79
N CYS A 228 -17.06 16.41 -10.71
CA CYS A 228 -17.80 16.26 -9.45
C CYS A 228 -17.29 15.04 -8.66
N PHE A 229 -17.13 13.89 -9.32
CA PHE A 229 -16.57 12.67 -8.75
C PHE A 229 -15.20 12.90 -8.09
N ARG A 230 -14.31 13.64 -8.77
CA ARG A 230 -12.98 13.96 -8.26
C ARG A 230 -13.02 14.78 -6.96
N ARG A 231 -13.94 15.74 -6.84
CA ARG A 231 -14.07 16.56 -5.62
C ARG A 231 -14.63 15.74 -4.47
N GLU A 232 -15.70 14.99 -4.73
CA GLU A 232 -16.42 14.21 -3.72
C GLU A 232 -15.58 13.07 -3.13
N PHE A 233 -14.77 12.39 -3.96
CA PHE A 233 -14.00 11.22 -3.55
C PHE A 233 -12.49 11.46 -3.51
N SER A 234 -12.07 12.72 -3.42
CA SER A 234 -10.65 13.13 -3.39
C SER A 234 -9.79 12.35 -2.39
N GLY A 235 -10.32 12.01 -1.20
CA GLY A 235 -9.60 11.18 -0.23
C GLY A 235 -9.35 9.74 -0.71
N ILE A 236 -10.32 9.10 -1.36
CA ILE A 236 -10.13 7.74 -1.93
C ILE A 236 -9.14 7.79 -3.10
N LEU A 237 -9.18 8.85 -3.91
CA LEU A 237 -8.21 9.04 -5.00
C LEU A 237 -6.79 9.27 -4.46
N GLY A 238 -6.64 10.16 -3.47
CA GLY A 238 -5.38 10.39 -2.77
C GLY A 238 -4.82 9.13 -2.11
N TRP A 239 -5.71 8.29 -1.56
CA TRP A 239 -5.34 6.99 -1.00
C TRP A 239 -4.71 6.08 -2.07
N VAL A 240 -5.35 5.91 -3.24
CA VAL A 240 -4.78 5.13 -4.34
C VAL A 240 -3.49 5.75 -4.87
N ASP A 241 -3.44 7.07 -5.06
CA ASP A 241 -2.26 7.79 -5.53
C ASP A 241 -1.04 7.54 -4.63
N TYR A 242 -1.20 7.68 -3.31
CA TYR A 242 -0.13 7.43 -2.35
C TYR A 242 0.41 6.00 -2.51
N HIS A 243 -0.50 5.02 -2.55
CA HIS A 243 -0.12 3.62 -2.62
C HIS A 243 0.57 3.28 -3.95
N MET A 244 0.12 3.88 -5.06
CA MET A 244 0.76 3.73 -6.37
C MET A 244 2.19 4.31 -6.40
N VAL A 245 2.42 5.47 -5.78
CA VAL A 245 3.76 6.06 -5.70
C VAL A 245 4.68 5.19 -4.85
N MET A 246 4.22 4.71 -3.69
CA MET A 246 5.03 3.84 -2.82
C MET A 246 5.29 2.47 -3.47
N ALA A 247 4.34 1.91 -4.19
CA ALA A 247 4.53 0.68 -4.96
C ALA A 247 5.60 0.87 -6.05
N ARG A 248 5.60 2.00 -6.76
CA ARG A 248 6.67 2.32 -7.74
C ARG A 248 8.04 2.40 -7.10
N PHE A 249 8.15 3.03 -5.93
CA PHE A 249 9.40 3.05 -5.17
C PHE A 249 9.86 1.62 -4.83
N SER A 250 8.95 0.79 -4.33
CA SER A 250 9.21 -0.63 -4.00
C SER A 250 9.72 -1.40 -5.22
N ILE A 251 9.01 -1.30 -6.35
CA ILE A 251 9.34 -1.97 -7.61
C ILE A 251 10.70 -1.53 -8.14
N ARG A 252 10.99 -0.21 -8.09
CA ARG A 252 12.26 0.35 -8.57
C ARG A 252 13.45 -0.31 -7.88
N HIS A 253 13.40 -0.44 -6.55
CA HIS A 253 14.52 -0.96 -5.77
C HIS A 253 14.54 -2.48 -5.64
N TRP A 254 13.37 -3.15 -5.69
CA TRP A 254 13.28 -4.60 -5.57
C TRP A 254 13.55 -5.33 -6.89
N TYR A 255 13.09 -4.78 -8.02
CA TYR A 255 13.21 -5.42 -9.34
C TYR A 255 14.36 -4.81 -10.15
N MET A 256 15.59 -4.95 -9.65
CA MET A 256 16.79 -4.65 -10.43
C MET A 256 17.20 -5.86 -11.29
N HIS A 257 17.42 -5.63 -12.61
CA HIS A 257 18.00 -6.56 -13.60
C HIS A 257 17.13 -7.45 -14.52
N LYS A 258 15.94 -7.03 -14.97
CA LYS A 258 15.40 -7.53 -16.27
C LYS A 258 14.72 -6.41 -17.05
N GLU A 259 15.42 -5.85 -18.04
CA GLU A 259 15.01 -5.13 -19.28
C GLU A 259 13.54 -4.65 -19.49
N SER A 260 12.77 -4.36 -18.44
CA SER A 260 11.34 -4.06 -18.51
C SER A 260 11.05 -2.56 -18.54
N ALA A 261 12.08 -1.72 -18.40
CA ALA A 261 11.99 -0.26 -18.56
C ALA A 261 11.39 0.15 -19.93
N LYS A 262 11.37 -0.76 -20.92
CA LYS A 262 10.79 -0.53 -22.23
C LYS A 262 9.26 -0.62 -22.28
N ARG A 263 8.58 -1.23 -21.28
CA ARG A 263 7.11 -1.44 -21.30
C ARG A 263 6.31 -0.43 -20.46
N MET A 264 6.93 0.25 -19.48
CA MET A 264 6.24 1.27 -18.65
C MET A 264 6.25 2.67 -19.27
N LYS A 265 7.09 2.90 -20.29
CA LYS A 265 7.14 4.15 -21.07
C LYS A 265 5.82 4.48 -21.77
N ASP A 266 4.98 3.48 -22.03
CA ASP A 266 3.68 3.70 -22.69
C ASP A 266 2.61 4.29 -21.73
N SER A 267 2.90 4.42 -20.43
CA SER A 267 2.00 5.10 -19.44
C SER A 267 2.38 6.55 -19.15
N VAL A 268 3.41 7.10 -19.82
CA VAL A 268 4.03 8.41 -19.51
C VAL A 268 3.13 9.63 -19.79
N ASN A 269 1.94 9.44 -20.38
CA ASN A 269 0.97 10.52 -20.53
C ASN A 269 0.13 10.83 -19.27
N ASP A 270 0.29 10.09 -18.17
CA ASP A 270 -0.72 10.04 -17.09
C ASP A 270 -0.34 10.78 -15.78
N VAL A 271 0.66 11.67 -15.83
CA VAL A 271 1.16 12.44 -14.66
C VAL A 271 0.20 13.55 -14.20
N SER A 272 -0.88 13.79 -14.95
CA SER A 272 -1.80 14.91 -14.79
C SER A 272 -2.69 14.86 -13.53
N HIS A 273 -2.82 13.70 -12.86
CA HIS A 273 -3.99 13.47 -12.00
C HIS A 273 -3.76 13.12 -10.52
N CYS A 274 -2.53 13.15 -9.99
CA CYS A 274 -2.35 12.94 -8.54
C CYS A 274 -3.05 14.04 -7.71
N SER A 275 -3.82 13.62 -6.71
CA SER A 275 -4.64 14.50 -5.86
C SER A 275 -3.81 15.44 -4.97
N HIS A 276 -2.56 15.06 -4.67
CA HIS A 276 -1.62 15.84 -3.87
C HIS A 276 -0.36 16.20 -4.66
N GLU A 277 0.05 17.46 -4.59
CA GLU A 277 1.24 17.96 -5.30
C GLU A 277 2.51 17.20 -4.94
N ILE A 278 2.74 16.92 -3.65
CA ILE A 278 3.93 16.18 -3.21
C ILE A 278 3.98 14.77 -3.80
N LEU A 279 2.83 14.06 -3.89
CA LEU A 279 2.77 12.73 -4.50
C LEU A 279 3.03 12.81 -6.01
N ARG A 280 2.50 13.84 -6.68
CA ARG A 280 2.79 14.11 -8.10
C ARG A 280 4.28 14.27 -8.35
N TYR A 281 4.96 15.08 -7.53
CA TYR A 281 6.39 15.31 -7.71
C TYR A 281 7.27 14.14 -7.26
N LEU A 282 6.85 13.36 -6.27
CA LEU A 282 7.48 12.08 -5.94
C LEU A 282 7.36 11.09 -7.11
N HIS A 283 6.21 11.03 -7.77
CA HIS A 283 6.04 10.22 -8.96
C HIS A 283 6.99 10.67 -10.09
N ILE A 284 6.97 11.97 -10.43
CA ILE A 284 7.86 12.55 -11.46
C ILE A 284 9.33 12.27 -11.12
N MET A 285 9.71 12.44 -9.84
CA MET A 285 11.05 12.16 -9.36
C MET A 285 11.48 10.72 -9.65
N LEU A 286 10.66 9.74 -9.29
CA LEU A 286 10.97 8.32 -9.46
C LEU A 286 11.15 7.93 -10.93
N GLU A 287 10.39 8.56 -11.84
CA GLU A 287 10.51 8.37 -13.29
C GLU A 287 11.71 9.13 -13.89
N THR A 288 12.06 10.28 -13.31
CA THR A 288 13.14 11.14 -13.82
C THR A 288 14.52 10.56 -13.50
N ILE A 289 14.72 9.94 -12.33
CA ILE A 289 16.04 9.46 -11.91
C ILE A 289 16.57 8.36 -12.85
N ARG A 290 17.64 8.71 -13.58
CA ARG A 290 18.35 7.83 -14.51
C ARG A 290 19.48 7.08 -13.82
N LYS A 291 19.88 5.95 -14.42
CA LYS A 291 21.07 5.21 -13.98
C LYS A 291 22.33 5.92 -14.49
N PRO A 292 23.46 5.85 -13.76
CA PRO A 292 24.74 6.38 -14.24
C PRO A 292 25.20 5.80 -15.59
N THR A 293 24.72 4.61 -15.95
CA THR A 293 25.02 3.95 -17.23
C THR A 293 24.19 4.47 -18.41
N ASP A 294 23.19 5.32 -18.16
CA ASP A 294 22.37 5.91 -19.21
C ASP A 294 23.17 6.98 -19.98
N VAL A 295 23.13 6.95 -21.32
CA VAL A 295 23.83 7.91 -22.19
C VAL A 295 23.42 9.35 -21.86
N SER A 296 22.16 9.54 -21.47
CA SER A 296 21.58 10.85 -21.17
C SER A 296 21.74 11.29 -19.71
N TYR A 297 22.51 10.55 -18.90
CA TYR A 297 22.73 10.88 -17.49
C TYR A 297 23.59 12.13 -17.30
N HIS A 298 24.46 12.45 -18.25
CA HIS A 298 25.33 13.63 -18.19
C HIS A 298 24.81 14.81 -19.03
N ASP A 299 23.60 14.70 -19.58
CA ASP A 299 23.02 15.74 -20.42
C ASP A 299 22.63 16.98 -19.61
N GLU A 300 22.87 18.16 -20.17
CA GLU A 300 22.44 19.42 -19.53
C GLU A 300 20.92 19.50 -19.35
N GLU A 301 20.16 18.85 -20.23
CA GLU A 301 18.70 18.75 -20.12
C GLU A 301 18.29 17.94 -18.89
N TYR A 302 18.99 16.84 -18.60
CA TYR A 302 18.77 16.06 -17.40
C TYR A 302 19.04 16.90 -16.15
N GLU A 303 20.20 17.55 -16.05
CA GLU A 303 20.51 18.37 -14.87
C GLU A 303 19.55 19.57 -14.73
N ARG A 304 19.08 20.16 -15.85
CA ARG A 304 18.04 21.21 -15.83
C ARG A 304 16.71 20.66 -15.29
N SER A 305 16.33 19.44 -15.67
CA SER A 305 15.13 18.78 -15.15
C SER A 305 15.22 18.51 -13.64
N LEU A 306 16.39 18.06 -13.15
CA LEU A 306 16.64 17.82 -11.73
C LEU A 306 16.54 19.12 -10.91
N ARG A 307 17.16 20.21 -11.37
CA ARG A 307 17.05 21.52 -10.70
C ARG A 307 15.62 22.05 -10.69
N CYS A 308 14.88 21.86 -11.78
CA CYS A 308 13.47 22.24 -11.85
C CYS A 308 12.65 21.48 -10.81
N LEU A 309 12.86 20.16 -10.71
CA LEU A 309 12.19 19.30 -9.74
C LEU A 309 12.55 19.68 -8.29
N GLU A 310 13.84 19.90 -8.00
CA GLU A 310 14.35 20.34 -6.70
C GLU A 310 13.71 21.66 -6.25
N ASN A 311 13.70 22.67 -7.13
CA ASN A 311 13.05 23.95 -6.87
C ASN A 311 11.54 23.78 -6.66
N THR A 312 10.89 22.92 -7.45
CA THR A 312 9.45 22.73 -7.36
C THR A 312 9.07 22.05 -6.05
N ILE A 313 9.76 20.96 -5.66
CA ILE A 313 9.52 20.26 -4.39
C ILE A 313 9.75 21.20 -3.20
N THR A 314 10.81 22.01 -3.24
CA THR A 314 11.12 22.98 -2.18
C THR A 314 9.97 23.96 -1.93
N ASN A 315 9.34 24.43 -3.00
CA ASN A 315 8.29 25.45 -2.97
C ASN A 315 6.87 24.90 -2.78
N ILE A 316 6.69 23.59 -2.57
CA ILE A 316 5.38 23.02 -2.25
C ILE A 316 4.86 23.62 -0.94
N VAL A 317 3.66 24.18 -1.01
CA VAL A 317 2.91 24.70 0.14
C VAL A 317 1.93 23.62 0.61
N PRO A 318 1.90 23.27 1.91
CA PRO A 318 0.88 22.38 2.45
C PRO A 318 -0.50 23.04 2.32
N LEU A 319 -1.25 22.69 1.28
CA LEU A 319 -2.62 23.18 1.10
C LEU A 319 -3.58 22.36 1.96
N ALA A 320 -4.55 23.04 2.60
CA ALA A 320 -5.72 22.36 3.14
C ALA A 320 -6.57 21.80 1.99
N THR A 321 -6.99 20.54 2.11
CA THR A 321 -7.97 19.94 1.20
C THR A 321 -9.30 20.71 1.28
N SER A 322 -9.95 20.88 0.13
CA SER A 322 -11.01 21.84 -0.16
C SER A 322 -12.22 21.88 0.80
N ASP A 323 -12.76 23.09 0.97
CA ASP A 323 -14.09 23.53 1.45
C ASP A 323 -14.40 23.62 2.94
N THR A 324 -13.50 23.23 3.84
CA THR A 324 -13.65 23.61 5.26
C THR A 324 -12.59 24.65 5.58
N MET A 325 -13.01 25.84 6.00
CA MET A 325 -12.19 26.99 6.42
C MET A 325 -11.36 26.66 7.68
N SER A 326 -10.55 25.62 7.64
CA SER A 326 -9.72 25.15 8.74
C SER A 326 -8.28 25.06 8.24
N ASP A 327 -7.39 25.79 8.90
CA ASP A 327 -5.96 25.69 8.64
C ASP A 327 -5.51 24.22 8.72
N PRO A 328 -4.60 23.77 7.82
CA PRO A 328 -4.10 22.41 7.86
C PRO A 328 -3.47 22.15 9.23
N SER A 329 -3.79 20.99 9.82
CA SER A 329 -3.29 20.68 11.17
C SER A 329 -1.76 20.75 11.19
N ARG A 330 -1.18 21.20 12.31
CA ARG A 330 0.29 21.27 12.47
C ARG A 330 0.97 19.93 12.14
N ALA A 331 0.30 18.81 12.47
CA ALA A 331 0.79 17.46 12.17
C ALA A 331 0.80 17.15 10.66
N TRP A 332 -0.22 17.61 9.92
CA TRP A 332 -0.26 17.47 8.46
C TRP A 332 0.82 18.32 7.79
N VAL A 333 0.99 19.56 8.22
CA VAL A 333 2.07 20.45 7.74
C VAL A 333 3.45 19.80 7.94
N ALA A 334 3.71 19.25 9.14
CA ALA A 334 4.95 18.53 9.43
C ALA A 334 5.09 17.25 8.58
N THR A 335 3.99 16.53 8.32
CA THR A 335 3.99 15.34 7.45
C THR A 335 4.42 15.71 6.03
N ILE A 336 3.81 16.73 5.43
CA ILE A 336 4.18 17.21 4.09
C ILE A 336 5.64 17.66 4.05
N GLU A 337 6.11 18.36 5.08
CA GLU A 337 7.50 18.79 5.14
C GLU A 337 8.49 17.60 5.25
N LEU A 338 8.14 16.55 6.01
CA LEU A 338 8.94 15.32 6.06
C LEU A 338 9.00 14.61 4.70
N PHE A 339 7.90 14.56 3.95
CA PHE A 339 7.91 14.04 2.59
C PHE A 339 8.77 14.90 1.65
N LYS A 340 8.74 16.23 1.77
CA LYS A 340 9.60 17.14 1.00
C LYS A 340 11.08 16.89 1.30
N LEU A 341 11.45 16.83 2.58
CA LEU A 341 12.84 16.57 3.00
C LEU A 341 13.32 15.22 2.48
N ALA A 342 12.52 14.16 2.64
CA ALA A 342 12.83 12.84 2.12
C ALA A 342 12.95 12.82 0.59
N ALA A 343 12.06 13.50 -0.13
CA ALA A 343 12.13 13.62 -1.59
C ALA A 343 13.43 14.31 -2.04
N LEU A 344 13.80 15.42 -1.40
CA LEU A 344 15.01 16.17 -1.72
C LEU A 344 16.27 15.39 -1.40
N ILE A 345 16.35 14.73 -0.24
CA ILE A 345 17.46 13.85 0.13
C ILE A 345 17.61 12.75 -0.91
N TYR A 346 16.51 12.03 -1.19
CA TYR A 346 16.53 10.93 -2.16
C TYR A 346 16.89 11.42 -3.57
N LEU A 347 16.35 12.55 -4.03
CA LEU A 347 16.69 13.16 -5.31
C LEU A 347 18.19 13.45 -5.39
N GLN A 348 18.78 14.09 -4.37
CA GLN A 348 20.21 14.42 -4.37
C GLN A 348 21.10 13.18 -4.37
N ARG A 349 20.74 12.16 -3.57
CA ARG A 349 21.47 10.90 -3.50
C ARG A 349 21.37 10.08 -4.78
N ALA A 350 20.16 9.92 -5.30
CA ALA A 350 19.85 8.99 -6.38
C ALA A 350 20.15 9.53 -7.78
N SER A 351 20.05 10.85 -8.00
CA SER A 351 20.22 11.44 -9.34
C SER A 351 21.65 11.87 -9.66
N ARG A 352 22.49 12.06 -8.63
CA ARG A 352 23.87 12.57 -8.77
C ARG A 352 24.93 11.55 -8.36
N ASN A 353 24.52 10.31 -8.08
CA ASN A 353 25.39 9.21 -7.64
C ASN A 353 26.31 9.64 -6.47
N PHE A 354 25.74 10.40 -5.54
CA PHE A 354 26.48 11.07 -4.47
C PHE A 354 26.30 10.35 -3.13
N SER A 355 27.38 9.79 -2.59
CA SER A 355 27.35 8.99 -1.35
C SER A 355 28.02 9.67 -0.15
N GLY A 356 28.57 10.87 -0.34
CA GLY A 356 29.38 11.55 0.66
C GLY A 356 28.64 12.44 1.63
N LYS A 357 29.41 13.15 2.47
CA LYS A 357 28.88 14.17 3.39
C LYS A 357 28.42 15.40 2.62
N SER A 358 27.22 15.88 2.89
CA SER A 358 26.70 17.12 2.33
C SER A 358 26.09 17.96 3.46
N PRO A 359 26.62 19.17 3.72
CA PRO A 359 26.05 20.06 4.73
C PRO A 359 24.57 20.37 4.50
N GLN A 360 24.14 20.36 3.23
CA GLN A 360 22.74 20.56 2.87
C GLN A 360 21.89 19.36 3.27
N ILE A 361 22.36 18.13 3.04
CA ILE A 361 21.67 16.90 3.47
C ILE A 361 21.64 16.83 5.00
N ASP A 362 22.76 17.11 5.66
CA ASP A 362 22.86 17.11 7.12
C ASP A 362 21.84 18.10 7.73
N GLY A 363 21.72 19.31 7.18
CA GLY A 363 20.72 20.28 7.61
C GLY A 363 19.27 19.83 7.36
N MET A 364 19.00 19.09 6.26
CA MET A 364 17.69 18.50 6.00
C MET A 364 17.35 17.39 7.00
N VAL A 365 18.32 16.54 7.34
CA VAL A 365 18.18 15.45 8.32
C VAL A 365 17.95 15.99 9.72
N ASP A 366 18.72 16.99 10.15
CA ASP A 366 18.52 17.65 11.45
C ASP A 366 17.12 18.25 11.58
N ARG A 367 16.66 18.94 10.52
CA ARG A 367 15.30 19.49 10.47
C ARG A 367 14.24 18.38 10.52
N ALA A 368 14.47 17.26 9.83
CA ALA A 368 13.56 16.13 9.87
C ALA A 368 13.46 15.52 11.27
N HIS A 369 14.57 15.39 12.00
CA HIS A 369 14.56 14.93 13.39
C HIS A 369 13.76 15.84 14.32
N ILE A 370 13.90 17.17 14.18
CA ILE A 370 13.09 18.14 14.95
C ILE A 370 11.59 17.91 14.70
N LEU A 371 11.19 17.80 13.44
CA LEU A 371 9.79 17.56 13.07
C LEU A 371 9.27 16.21 13.60
N LEU A 372 10.09 15.15 13.52
CA LEU A 372 9.73 13.83 14.04
C LEU A 372 9.59 13.84 15.57
N ASP A 373 10.42 14.59 16.29
CA ASP A 373 10.36 14.69 17.75
C ASP A 373 9.12 15.45 18.24
N ASP A 374 8.66 16.44 17.46
CA ASP A 374 7.42 17.19 17.72
C ASP A 374 6.15 16.37 17.41
N LEU A 375 6.26 15.34 16.56
CA LEU A 375 5.16 14.45 16.21
C LEU A 375 5.00 13.32 17.25
N GLY A 376 3.77 13.10 17.70
CA GLY A 376 3.48 12.00 18.65
C GLY A 376 3.62 10.61 18.02
N SER A 377 3.16 10.44 16.78
CA SER A 377 3.27 9.21 15.99
C SER A 377 3.41 9.56 14.50
N PHE A 378 4.36 8.93 13.81
CA PHE A 378 4.57 9.10 12.37
C PHE A 378 4.85 7.73 11.75
N ASN A 379 3.98 7.27 10.86
CA ASN A 379 4.03 5.95 10.25
C ASN A 379 4.20 5.88 8.72
N PRO A 380 4.26 6.98 7.94
CA PRO A 380 4.71 6.89 6.54
C PRO A 380 6.13 6.32 6.44
N THR A 381 6.27 5.19 5.75
CA THR A 381 7.52 4.43 5.71
C THR A 381 8.57 5.06 4.81
N PHE A 382 8.19 5.66 3.67
CA PHE A 382 9.13 6.29 2.75
C PHE A 382 9.97 7.40 3.41
N PRO A 383 9.40 8.41 4.10
CA PRO A 383 10.23 9.42 4.75
C PRO A 383 11.12 8.83 5.85
N LEU A 384 10.60 7.91 6.67
CA LEU A 384 11.39 7.25 7.71
C LEU A 384 12.57 6.46 7.13
N LEU A 385 12.37 5.77 6.00
CA LEU A 385 13.43 5.05 5.31
C LEU A 385 14.52 6.01 4.84
N ILE A 386 14.14 7.02 4.06
CA ILE A 386 15.13 7.93 3.45
C ILE A 386 15.90 8.72 4.50
N ILE A 387 15.21 9.26 5.51
CA ILE A 387 15.87 9.97 6.62
C ILE A 387 16.73 9.00 7.44
N GLY A 388 16.23 7.79 7.70
CA GLY A 388 16.95 6.76 8.44
C GLY A 388 18.22 6.26 7.74
N CYS A 389 18.22 6.21 6.40
CA CYS A 389 19.41 5.90 5.60
C CYS A 389 20.53 6.94 5.76
N GLU A 390 20.22 8.15 6.24
CA GLU A 390 21.19 9.22 6.51
C GLU A 390 21.62 9.29 7.99
N ALA A 391 21.15 8.37 8.84
CA ALA A 391 21.56 8.31 10.24
C ALA A 391 23.00 7.77 10.39
N ARG A 392 23.97 8.69 10.49
CA ARG A 392 25.42 8.41 10.53
C ARG A 392 25.99 8.20 11.93
N THR A 393 25.20 8.44 12.96
CA THR A 393 25.60 8.30 14.36
C THR A 393 24.62 7.41 15.11
N ASP A 394 25.09 6.73 16.16
CA ASP A 394 24.24 5.88 16.99
C ASP A 394 23.07 6.66 17.61
N GLU A 395 23.29 7.93 17.94
CA GLU A 395 22.25 8.83 18.44
C GLU A 395 21.14 9.06 17.39
N GLN A 396 21.49 9.35 16.13
CA GLN A 396 20.51 9.50 15.06
C GLN A 396 19.77 8.19 14.78
N ARG A 397 20.50 7.06 14.73
CA ARG A 397 19.92 5.72 14.53
C ARG A 397 18.91 5.39 15.62
N MET A 398 19.26 5.67 16.88
CA MET A 398 18.38 5.48 18.03
C MET A 398 17.13 6.36 17.97
N ARG A 399 17.24 7.61 17.51
CA ARG A 399 16.06 8.48 17.29
C ARG A 399 15.10 7.88 16.28
N ILE A 400 15.60 7.39 15.14
CA ILE A 400 14.76 6.74 14.12
C ILE A 400 14.08 5.49 14.68
N LEU A 401 14.83 4.61 15.34
CA LEU A 401 14.27 3.40 15.94
C LEU A 401 13.18 3.72 16.97
N LYS A 402 13.37 4.76 17.79
CA LYS A 402 12.37 5.22 18.76
C LYS A 402 11.09 5.71 18.07
N GLN A 403 11.20 6.39 16.94
CA GLN A 403 10.04 6.82 16.16
C GLN A 403 9.31 5.63 15.52
N VAL A 404 10.05 4.66 14.98
CA VAL A 404 9.46 3.41 14.47
C VAL A 404 8.74 2.65 15.59
N GLU A 405 9.33 2.55 16.78
CA GLU A 405 8.72 1.89 17.93
C GLU A 405 7.43 2.60 18.40
N ARG A 406 7.43 3.95 18.43
CA ARG A 406 6.23 4.74 18.73
C ARG A 406 5.13 4.49 17.69
N ALA A 407 5.47 4.50 16.42
CA ALA A 407 4.54 4.24 15.33
C ALA A 407 3.96 2.82 15.41
N MET A 408 4.79 1.81 15.72
CA MET A 408 4.39 0.42 15.91
C MET A 408 3.34 0.23 17.02
N LYS A 409 3.38 1.05 18.08
CA LYS A 409 2.35 1.01 19.15
C LYS A 409 0.98 1.47 18.67
N THR A 410 0.94 2.26 17.60
CA THR A 410 -0.28 2.93 17.12
C THR A 410 -0.80 2.41 15.80
N SER A 411 0.01 1.75 14.96
CA SER A 411 -0.36 1.33 13.59
C SER A 411 0.10 -0.09 13.26
N SER A 412 -0.02 -0.49 11.98
CA SER A 412 0.34 -1.82 11.49
C SER A 412 1.76 -2.21 11.94
N LEU A 413 1.82 -3.12 12.91
CA LEU A 413 3.05 -3.59 13.56
C LEU A 413 4.07 -4.19 12.57
N ARG A 414 3.67 -4.49 11.33
CA ARG A 414 4.43 -5.37 10.43
C ARG A 414 5.19 -4.64 9.32
N SER A 415 4.60 -3.65 8.64
CA SER A 415 5.34 -2.84 7.64
C SER A 415 6.46 -2.03 8.30
N LEU A 416 6.20 -1.50 9.51
CA LEU A 416 7.21 -0.81 10.31
C LEU A 416 8.31 -1.73 10.84
N ARG A 417 8.01 -3.01 11.11
CA ARG A 417 9.02 -4.00 11.49
C ARG A 417 9.93 -4.35 10.32
N GLU A 418 9.36 -4.48 9.12
CA GLU A 418 10.16 -4.66 7.90
C GLU A 418 11.04 -3.43 7.64
N LEU A 419 10.49 -2.22 7.76
CA LEU A 419 11.26 -0.98 7.66
C LEU A 419 12.43 -0.95 8.67
N GLN A 420 12.19 -1.33 9.93
CA GLN A 420 13.25 -1.44 10.93
C GLN A 420 14.35 -2.41 10.49
N SER A 421 13.98 -3.59 9.98
CA SER A 421 14.92 -4.59 9.47
C SER A 421 15.74 -4.06 8.28
N ILE A 422 15.08 -3.38 7.33
CA ILE A 422 15.75 -2.75 6.18
C ILE A 422 16.76 -1.71 6.65
N LEU A 423 16.38 -0.81 7.54
CA LEU A 423 17.26 0.23 8.08
C LEU A 423 18.48 -0.37 8.79
N GLN A 424 18.26 -1.37 9.64
CA GLN A 424 19.35 -2.04 10.36
C GLN A 424 20.32 -2.73 9.40
N HIS A 425 19.82 -3.41 8.35
CA HIS A 425 20.68 -3.99 7.32
C HIS A 425 21.49 -2.93 6.56
N ILE A 426 20.89 -1.78 6.24
CA ILE A 426 21.61 -0.66 5.61
C ILE A 426 22.73 -0.15 6.52
N TRP A 427 22.44 0.07 7.80
CA TRP A 427 23.46 0.53 8.76
C TRP A 427 24.59 -0.48 8.95
N VAL A 428 24.29 -1.78 8.94
CA VAL A 428 25.33 -2.82 8.96
C VAL A 428 26.22 -2.75 7.72
N GLN A 429 25.67 -2.50 6.53
CA GLN A 429 26.51 -2.30 5.34
C GLN A 429 27.41 -1.07 5.48
N ASP A 430 26.92 0.01 6.08
CA ASP A 430 27.71 1.22 6.33
C ASP A 430 28.84 0.99 7.31
N ASP A 431 28.58 0.27 8.39
CA ASP A 431 29.57 -0.04 9.42
C ASP A 431 30.67 -0.98 8.89
N LEU A 432 30.34 -1.83 7.89
CA LEU A 432 31.31 -2.69 7.20
C LEU A 432 32.13 -1.93 6.15
N ALA A 433 31.62 -0.83 5.60
CA ALA A 433 32.28 -0.03 4.57
C ALA A 433 33.24 1.02 5.18
N VAL A 434 34.27 0.54 5.90
CA VAL A 434 35.20 1.39 6.67
C VAL A 434 36.10 2.26 5.76
N ASP A 435 36.49 1.74 4.60
CA ASP A 435 37.52 2.35 3.73
C ASP A 435 36.99 2.98 2.43
N TYR A 436 35.67 2.93 2.18
CA TYR A 436 35.08 3.49 0.97
C TYR A 436 33.60 3.86 1.17
N GLU A 437 33.10 4.83 0.42
CA GLU A 437 31.68 5.18 0.44
C GLU A 437 30.91 4.24 -0.48
N LEU A 438 29.94 3.51 0.10
CA LEU A 438 29.00 2.70 -0.67
C LEU A 438 28.10 3.62 -1.51
N ASP A 439 27.94 3.28 -2.78
CA ASP A 439 26.96 3.96 -3.62
C ASP A 439 25.55 3.88 -3.00
N TYR A 440 24.91 5.04 -2.81
CA TYR A 440 23.64 5.12 -2.08
C TYR A 440 22.55 4.23 -2.71
N LEU A 441 22.42 4.26 -4.04
CA LEU A 441 21.41 3.48 -4.74
C LEU A 441 21.76 1.99 -4.74
N ASN A 442 23.02 1.63 -5.04
CA ASN A 442 23.43 0.23 -5.02
C ASN A 442 23.25 -0.40 -3.63
N ARG A 443 23.53 0.35 -2.56
CA ARG A 443 23.31 -0.09 -1.18
C ARG A 443 21.83 -0.32 -0.90
N LEU A 444 20.98 0.64 -1.26
CA LEU A 444 19.53 0.55 -1.08
C LEU A 444 18.93 -0.61 -1.90
N ASP A 445 19.32 -0.73 -3.16
CA ASP A 445 18.92 -1.80 -4.08
C ASP A 445 19.36 -3.17 -3.57
N ALA A 446 20.62 -3.31 -3.13
CA ALA A 446 21.16 -4.57 -2.64
C ALA A 446 20.41 -5.06 -1.39
N VAL A 447 20.11 -4.17 -0.45
CA VAL A 447 19.33 -4.53 0.75
C VAL A 447 17.90 -4.87 0.37
N ILE A 448 17.20 -4.05 -0.42
CA ILE A 448 15.80 -4.29 -0.77
C ILE A 448 15.63 -5.56 -1.62
N THR A 449 16.51 -5.78 -2.60
CA THR A 449 16.49 -6.98 -3.46
C THR A 449 16.80 -8.27 -2.69
N SER A 450 17.47 -8.19 -1.53
CA SER A 450 17.72 -9.36 -0.68
C SER A 450 16.45 -9.96 -0.06
N TYR A 451 15.34 -9.20 -0.03
CA TYR A 451 14.06 -9.69 0.44
C TYR A 451 13.40 -10.54 -0.64
N GLN A 452 13.00 -11.77 -0.28
CA GLN A 452 12.31 -12.70 -1.19
C GLN A 452 10.97 -12.15 -1.70
N ILE A 453 10.35 -11.27 -0.92
CA ILE A 453 9.07 -10.65 -1.20
C ILE A 453 9.32 -9.15 -1.31
N MET A 454 8.70 -8.51 -2.30
CA MET A 454 8.79 -7.07 -2.47
C MET A 454 8.27 -6.36 -1.21
N PRO A 455 9.11 -5.56 -0.53
CA PRO A 455 8.69 -4.81 0.64
C PRO A 455 7.53 -3.88 0.32
N SER A 456 6.57 -3.79 1.25
CA SER A 456 5.44 -2.88 1.13
C SER A 456 5.80 -1.58 1.84
N PHE A 457 6.25 -0.57 1.09
CA PHE A 457 6.36 0.81 1.60
C PHE A 457 5.00 1.54 1.63
N VAL A 458 3.93 0.75 1.52
CA VAL A 458 2.55 1.18 1.36
C VAL A 458 1.82 1.24 2.70
#